data_AF-A0A534RE27-F1
#
_entry.id   AF-A0A534RE27-F1
#
_cell.length_a   1.000
_cell.length_b   1.000
_cell.length_c   1.000
_cell.angle_alpha   90.00
_cell.angle_beta   90.00
_cell.angle_gamma   90.00
#
_symmetry.space_group_name_H-M   'P 1'
#
loop_
_entity.id
_entity.type
_entity.pdbx_description
1 polymer ?
#
loop_
_entity_poly.entity_id
_entity_poly.type
_entity_poly.pdbx_seq_one_letter_code
_entity_poly.pdbx_strand_id
1 'polypeptide(L)'
;MCRKSHGAAFSTFARLTAGDFRVVGGREHVRAYRSSPPIERTFCDTCGARLTVRFEGMPDALTRYRSVPTPRQRRAGETPASTPRRPPLGSLCPPHTSV
;
A
#
# COMPACT_ATOMS: atom_id res chain seq x y z
N MET A 1 -9.80 -9.99 16.35
CA MET A 1 -10.04 -10.20 14.89
C MET A 1 -8.71 -10.09 14.14
N CYS A 2 -8.22 -11.15 13.51
CA CYS A 2 -6.94 -11.14 12.77
C CYS A 2 -7.11 -10.49 11.37
N ARG A 3 -6.22 -9.56 11.00
CA ARG A 3 -6.18 -8.96 9.65
C ARG A 3 -5.32 -9.80 8.70
N LYS A 4 -5.77 -9.96 7.46
CA LYS A 4 -5.00 -10.64 6.39
C LYS A 4 -3.62 -9.98 6.17
N SER A 5 -2.63 -10.79 5.83
CA SER A 5 -1.24 -10.35 5.59
C SER A 5 -1.02 -9.70 4.22
N HIS A 6 -1.79 -10.05 3.20
CA HIS A 6 -1.83 -9.39 1.89
C HIS A 6 -3.05 -9.88 1.11
N GLY A 7 -3.41 -9.17 0.03
CA GLY A 7 -4.53 -9.52 -0.85
C GLY A 7 -4.14 -10.20 -2.18
N ALA A 8 -2.84 -10.42 -2.42
CA ALA A 8 -2.32 -11.05 -3.63
C ALA A 8 -1.88 -12.50 -3.37
N ALA A 9 -1.71 -13.31 -4.41
CA ALA A 9 -1.18 -14.68 -4.30
C ALA A 9 0.25 -14.70 -3.70
N PHE A 10 1.05 -13.67 -3.99
CA PHE A 10 2.41 -13.52 -3.48
C PHE A 10 2.60 -12.15 -2.81
N SER A 11 3.50 -12.10 -1.82
CA SER A 11 3.95 -10.84 -1.22
C SER A 11 5.18 -10.31 -1.94
N THR A 12 5.14 -9.06 -2.38
CA THR A 12 6.33 -8.34 -2.86
C THR A 12 6.89 -7.47 -1.73
N PHE A 13 8.12 -7.76 -1.30
CA PHE A 13 8.80 -7.04 -0.23
C PHE A 13 10.30 -6.91 -0.52
N ALA A 14 10.94 -5.95 0.14
CA ALA A 14 12.39 -5.76 0.14
C ALA A 14 12.90 -5.78 1.58
N ARG A 15 14.11 -6.32 1.78
CA ARG A 15 14.84 -6.23 3.06
C ARG A 15 15.76 -5.01 2.99
N LEU A 16 15.69 -4.18 4.02
CA LEU A 16 16.40 -2.93 4.17
C LEU A 16 17.05 -2.91 5.56
N THR A 17 18.06 -2.08 5.78
CA THR A 17 18.43 -1.72 7.15
C THR A 17 17.40 -0.74 7.72
N ALA A 18 17.32 -0.63 9.05
CA ALA A 18 16.42 0.32 9.68
C ALA A 18 16.82 1.78 9.37
N GLY A 19 18.12 2.04 9.18
CA GLY A 19 18.66 3.35 8.81
C GLY A 19 18.30 3.80 7.39
N ASP A 20 18.14 2.86 6.46
CA ASP A 20 17.84 3.15 5.05
C ASP A 20 16.36 3.47 4.79
N PHE A 21 15.50 3.35 5.81
CA PHE A 21 14.07 3.59 5.69
C PHE A 21 13.61 4.78 6.51
N ARG A 22 13.08 5.80 5.80
CA ARG A 22 12.35 6.90 6.42
C ARG A 22 11.00 7.13 5.75
N VAL A 23 9.99 7.40 6.58
CA VAL A 23 8.69 7.87 6.12
C VAL A 23 8.78 9.36 5.85
N VAL A 24 8.62 9.76 4.59
CA VAL A 24 8.75 11.15 4.12
C VAL A 24 7.49 11.99 4.32
N GLY A 25 6.35 11.36 4.56
CA GLY A 25 5.06 12.02 4.83
C GLY A 25 4.01 11.01 5.28
N GLY A 26 2.94 11.47 5.93
CA GLY A 26 1.86 10.60 6.41
C GLY A 26 2.23 9.78 7.65
N ARG A 27 3.21 10.22 8.46
CA ARG A 27 3.65 9.53 9.69
C ARG A 27 2.53 9.40 10.72
N GLU A 28 1.66 10.40 10.78
CA GLU A 28 0.47 10.49 11.61
C GLU A 28 -0.55 9.38 11.33
N HIS A 29 -0.52 8.80 10.13
CA HIS A 29 -1.38 7.68 9.72
C HIS A 29 -0.72 6.31 9.91
N VAL A 30 0.57 6.27 10.27
CA VAL A 30 1.28 5.02 10.52
C VAL A 30 0.87 4.48 11.89
N ARG A 31 0.43 3.23 11.91
CA ARG A 31 0.09 2.49 13.12
C ARG A 31 0.94 1.22 13.19
N ALA A 32 1.42 0.93 14.38
CA ALA A 32 2.10 -0.32 14.69
C ALA A 32 1.09 -1.32 15.30
N TYR A 33 1.26 -2.59 14.97
CA TYR A 33 0.50 -3.68 15.55
C TYR A 33 1.42 -4.86 15.83
N ARG A 34 1.43 -5.28 17.09
CA ARG A 34 2.15 -6.46 17.60
C ARG A 34 1.10 -7.42 18.15
N SER A 35 0.82 -8.51 17.43
CA SER A 35 -0.10 -9.54 17.92
C SER A 35 0.52 -10.35 19.05
N SER A 36 1.79 -10.69 18.90
CA SER A 36 2.63 -11.42 19.84
C SER A 36 4.09 -11.19 19.43
N PRO A 37 5.04 -11.25 20.37
CA PRO A 37 6.46 -11.37 20.04
C PRO A 37 6.69 -12.51 19.01
N PRO A 38 7.72 -12.40 18.14
CA PRO A 38 8.75 -11.37 18.08
C PRO A 38 8.48 -10.31 16.98
N ILE A 39 7.25 -10.13 16.49
CA ILE A 39 7.03 -9.37 15.24
C ILE A 39 6.16 -8.14 15.45
N GLU A 40 6.67 -6.99 15.01
CA GLU A 40 5.91 -5.75 14.90
C GLU A 40 5.67 -5.40 13.44
N ARG A 41 4.41 -5.06 13.10
CA ARG A 41 4.00 -4.71 11.74
C ARG A 41 3.43 -3.31 11.72
N THR A 42 3.81 -2.52 10.72
CA THR A 42 3.25 -1.17 10.53
C THR A 42 2.33 -1.10 9.31
N PHE A 43 1.31 -0.26 9.38
CA PHE A 43 0.32 -0.06 8.32
C PHE A 43 -0.26 1.37 8.38
N CYS A 44 -0.88 1.81 7.29
CA CYS A 44 -1.63 3.06 7.23
C CYS A 44 -3.08 2.87 7.72
N ASP A 45 -3.55 3.67 8.68
CA ASP A 45 -4.92 3.60 9.21
C ASP A 45 -6.01 4.14 8.27
N THR A 46 -5.59 4.83 7.21
CA THR A 46 -6.49 5.48 6.26
C THR A 46 -6.82 4.59 5.06
N CYS A 47 -5.83 3.85 4.55
CA CYS A 47 -6.02 2.95 3.41
C CYS A 47 -5.79 1.46 3.71
N GLY A 48 -5.22 1.14 4.88
CA GLY A 48 -4.90 -0.24 5.28
C GLY A 48 -3.61 -0.80 4.67
N ALA A 49 -2.86 -0.02 3.88
CA ALA A 49 -1.63 -0.47 3.24
C ALA A 49 -0.58 -0.87 4.28
N ARG A 50 0.05 -2.03 4.09
CA ARG A 50 1.13 -2.52 4.94
C ARG A 50 2.44 -1.83 4.56
N LEU A 51 3.21 -1.38 5.55
CA LEU A 51 4.41 -0.58 5.34
C LEU A 51 5.65 -1.41 5.66
N THR A 52 5.84 -1.81 6.92
CA THR A 52 7.04 -2.55 7.35
C THR A 52 6.76 -3.68 8.33
N VAL A 53 7.71 -4.62 8.42
CA VAL A 53 7.84 -5.62 9.49
C VAL A 53 9.20 -5.46 10.16
N ARG A 54 9.20 -5.50 11.49
CA ARG A 54 10.41 -5.56 12.33
C ARG A 54 10.36 -6.81 13.19
N PHE A 55 11.53 -7.41 13.40
CA PHE A 55 11.71 -8.57 14.26
C PHE A 55 12.45 -8.14 15.53
N GLU A 56 11.88 -8.50 16.68
CA GLU A 56 12.51 -8.42 17.98
C GLU A 56 13.73 -9.35 18.01
N GLY A 57 14.88 -8.83 18.41
CA GLY A 57 16.19 -9.49 18.28
C GLY A 57 16.97 -9.14 17.00
N MET A 58 16.34 -8.47 16.02
CA MET A 58 17.01 -7.95 14.82
C MET A 58 16.58 -6.51 14.53
N PRO A 59 16.95 -5.53 15.38
CA PRO A 59 16.43 -4.16 15.30
C PRO A 59 16.82 -3.41 14.01
N ASP A 60 17.93 -3.81 13.41
CA ASP A 60 18.44 -3.26 12.16
C ASP A 60 17.82 -3.91 10.91
N ALA A 61 17.22 -5.10 11.03
CA ALA A 61 16.56 -5.74 9.91
C ALA A 61 15.12 -5.20 9.74
N LEU A 62 14.85 -4.60 8.59
CA LEU A 62 13.53 -4.08 8.22
C LEU A 62 13.03 -4.70 6.93
N THR A 63 11.85 -5.31 6.94
CA THR A 63 11.19 -5.77 5.72
C THR A 63 10.13 -4.76 5.32
N ARG A 64 10.26 -4.13 4.14
CA ARG A 64 9.28 -3.20 3.59
C ARG A 64 8.43 -3.86 2.54
N TYR A 65 7.11 -3.69 2.62
CA TYR A 65 6.21 -4.11 1.56
C TYR A 65 6.18 -3.09 0.44
N ARG A 66 6.07 -3.58 -0.79
CA ARG A 66 5.75 -2.71 -1.92
C ARG A 66 4.32 -2.21 -1.74
N SER A 67 4.16 -0.91 -1.50
CA SER A 67 2.85 -0.27 -1.61
C SER A 67 2.46 -0.26 -3.09
N VAL A 68 1.66 -1.24 -3.49
CA VAL A 68 0.88 -1.10 -4.72
C VAL A 68 -0.09 0.07 -4.48
N PRO A 69 -0.35 0.97 -5.44
CA PRO A 69 -1.44 1.92 -5.33
C PRO A 69 -2.75 1.14 -5.14
N THR A 70 -3.14 0.96 -3.88
CA THR A 70 -4.36 0.25 -3.51
C THR A 70 -5.52 1.22 -3.65
N PRO A 71 -6.62 0.84 -4.32
CA PRO A 71 -7.86 1.60 -4.17
C PRO A 71 -8.16 1.67 -2.67
N ARG A 72 -8.38 2.89 -2.17
CA ARG A 72 -8.68 3.15 -0.75
C ARG A 72 -9.76 2.19 -0.31
N GLN A 73 -9.46 1.32 0.66
CA GLN A 73 -10.48 0.47 1.26
C GLN A 73 -11.51 1.40 1.91
N ARG A 74 -12.74 1.40 1.39
CA ARG A 74 -13.81 2.27 1.89
C ARG A 74 -14.04 2.00 3.36
N ARG A 75 -14.14 3.06 4.16
CA ARG A 75 -14.73 2.92 5.49
C ARG A 75 -16.23 2.63 5.35
N ALA A 76 -16.78 1.85 6.28
CA ALA A 76 -18.23 1.69 6.38
C ALA A 76 -18.87 3.08 6.55
N GLY A 77 -19.70 3.49 5.58
CA GLY A 77 -20.34 4.82 5.53
C GLY A 77 -19.75 5.81 4.52
N GLU A 78 -18.63 5.50 3.83
CA GLU A 78 -18.08 6.40 2.80
C GLU A 78 -18.70 6.16 1.41
N THR A 79 -19.51 7.13 0.96
CA THR A 79 -20.10 7.16 -0.39
C THR A 79 -19.03 7.08 -1.48
N PRO A 80 -19.27 6.37 -2.59
CA PRO A 80 -18.35 6.39 -3.70
C PRO A 80 -18.11 7.74 -4.34
N ALA A 81 -16.90 8.31 -4.11
CA ALA A 81 -16.31 9.22 -5.06
C ALA A 81 -16.34 8.54 -6.43
N SER A 82 -17.09 9.13 -7.35
CA SER A 82 -17.30 8.64 -8.70
C SER A 82 -15.94 8.47 -9.37
N THR A 83 -15.58 7.24 -9.74
CA THR A 83 -14.43 7.01 -10.62
C THR A 83 -14.63 7.84 -11.88
N PRO A 84 -13.70 8.73 -12.27
CA PRO A 84 -13.79 9.39 -13.56
C PRO A 84 -13.78 8.29 -14.62
N ARG A 85 -14.88 8.18 -15.38
CA ARG A 85 -14.98 7.23 -16.48
C ARG A 85 -13.90 7.58 -17.47
N ARG A 86 -12.95 6.67 -17.67
CA ARG A 86 -11.96 6.78 -18.74
C ARG A 86 -12.76 6.89 -20.05
N PRO A 87 -12.54 7.94 -20.89
CA PRO A 87 -13.26 8.03 -22.15
C PRO A 87 -12.93 6.81 -23.01
N PRO A 88 -13.88 6.32 -23.85
CA PRO A 88 -13.63 5.19 -24.73
C PRO A 88 -12.46 5.49 -25.66
N LEU A 89 -11.65 4.47 -25.94
CA LEU A 89 -10.40 4.49 -26.73
C LEU A 89 -10.53 4.97 -28.20
N GLY A 90 -11.70 5.46 -28.62
CA GLY A 90 -12.02 5.74 -30.03
C GLY A 90 -11.83 7.19 -30.50
N SER A 91 -11.52 8.16 -29.63
CA SER A 91 -11.48 9.58 -30.02
C SER A 91 -10.10 10.13 -30.39
N LEU A 92 -9.13 9.26 -30.70
CA LEU A 92 -7.74 9.63 -31.00
C LEU A 92 -7.32 9.37 -32.46
N CYS A 93 -8.24 9.04 -33.37
CA CYS A 93 -7.90 8.93 -34.79
C CYS A 93 -7.99 10.31 -35.46
N PRO A 94 -6.89 10.93 -35.92
CA PRO A 94 -6.96 12.01 -36.89
C PRO A 94 -7.42 11.45 -38.25
N PRO A 95 -8.05 12.26 -39.12
CA PRO A 95 -8.44 11.79 -40.45
C PRO A 95 -7.19 11.51 -41.27
N HIS A 96 -6.95 10.23 -41.59
CA HIS A 96 -6.05 9.88 -42.68
C HIS A 96 -6.65 10.45 -43.97
N THR A 97 -6.05 11.52 -44.48
CA THR A 97 -6.31 12.00 -45.84
C THR A 97 -5.60 11.04 -46.78
N SER A 98 -6.37 10.24 -47.51
CA SER A 98 -5.86 9.43 -48.61
C SER A 98 -5.37 10.37 -49.72
N VAL A 99 -4.11 10.21 -50.11
CA VAL A 99 -3.56 10.64 -51.41
C VAL A 99 -3.21 9.39 -52.18
#